data_AF-A0A444XGK4-F1
#
_entry.id   AF-A0A444XGK4-F1
#
_cell.length_a   1.000
_cell.length_b   1.000
_cell.length_c   1.000
_cell.angle_alpha   90.00
_cell.angle_beta   90.00
_cell.angle_gamma   90.00
#
_symmetry.space_group_name_H-M   'P 1'
#
loop_
_entity.id
_entity.type
_entity.pdbx_description
1 polymer ?
#
loop_
_entity_poly.entity_id
_entity_poly.type
_entity_poly.pdbx_seq_one_letter_code
_entity_poly.pdbx_strand_id
1 'polypeptide(L)'
;MQIKHYDTLKELFGADRATGKGAAMSRERIQEIDRDHIDLNDSFENIEFSDIDVIMGHDTPTFSANLDSPSAPHSQPNQLGGTSTSRETKRKSPINDFLEAQYEKVALEITTMADAVKEGTYLSSKLHDVAQRQVESAERQASMAERQVSVAEKQVSLIERQVAIAEKGLAIMQQSRPRLYSESDVWDMLTELGLIGSARMQCYQFLCENEQKKCQIFGIPPEMRLDALFHFMTAAGVRLGDMVLS
;
A
#
# COMPACT_ATOMS: atom_id res chain seq x y z
N MET A 1 24.53 -26.05 24.20
CA MET A 1 23.14 -25.60 24.28
C MET A 1 22.27 -26.68 23.65
N GLN A 2 21.58 -27.50 24.44
CA GLN A 2 20.71 -28.57 23.93
C GLN A 2 19.31 -27.98 23.74
N ILE A 3 18.87 -27.87 22.48
CA ILE A 3 17.49 -27.53 22.17
C ILE A 3 16.66 -28.78 22.45
N LYS A 4 15.90 -28.76 23.54
CA LYS A 4 14.92 -29.82 23.82
C LYS A 4 13.88 -29.80 22.70
N HIS A 5 13.51 -30.98 22.20
CA HIS A 5 12.55 -31.19 21.11
C HIS A 5 13.06 -30.92 19.68
N TYR A 6 14.38 -30.88 19.46
CA TYR A 6 14.97 -30.79 18.12
C TYR A 6 14.51 -31.95 17.20
N ASP A 7 14.32 -33.14 17.75
CA ASP A 7 13.86 -34.30 16.98
C ASP A 7 12.41 -34.12 16.49
N THR A 8 11.55 -33.49 17.29
CA THR A 8 10.16 -33.17 16.92
C THR A 8 10.11 -32.10 15.82
N LEU A 9 10.97 -31.07 15.91
CA LEU A 9 11.10 -30.06 14.86
C LEU A 9 11.63 -30.67 13.55
N LYS A 10 12.59 -31.59 13.65
CA LYS A 10 13.14 -32.30 12.49
C LYS A 10 12.13 -33.24 11.84
N GLU A 11 11.24 -33.85 12.62
CA GLU A 11 10.14 -34.67 12.10
C GLU A 11 9.08 -33.81 11.39
N LEU A 12 8.68 -32.68 12.00
CA LEU A 12 7.65 -31.78 11.47
C LEU A 12 8.07 -31.12 10.15
N PHE A 13 9.33 -30.71 10.03
CA PHE A 13 9.87 -30.03 8.85
C PHE A 13 10.68 -30.94 7.91
N GLY A 14 10.99 -32.16 8.34
CA GLY A 14 11.73 -33.14 7.53
C GLY A 14 10.86 -33.81 6.46
N ALA A 15 9.57 -33.98 6.74
CA ALA A 15 8.62 -34.61 5.82
C ALA A 15 8.32 -33.77 4.56
N ASP A 16 8.45 -32.44 4.68
CA ASP A 16 8.03 -31.51 3.62
C ASP A 16 9.05 -31.37 2.47
N ARG A 17 10.30 -31.81 2.68
CA ARG A 17 11.32 -31.81 1.61
C ARG A 17 11.23 -33.02 0.67
N ALA A 18 10.41 -34.04 0.97
CA ALA A 18 10.40 -35.29 0.21
C ALA A 18 9.13 -35.54 -0.65
N THR A 19 8.06 -34.77 -0.47
CA THR A 19 6.85 -34.92 -1.31
C THR A 19 6.78 -33.79 -2.34
N GLY A 20 7.48 -33.98 -3.45
CA GLY A 20 7.30 -33.15 -4.64
C GLY A 20 5.88 -33.27 -5.20
N LYS A 21 4.96 -32.47 -4.68
CA LYS A 21 3.60 -32.25 -5.22
C LYS A 21 3.52 -31.06 -6.19
N GLY A 22 4.67 -30.50 -6.59
CA GLY A 22 4.75 -29.38 -7.54
C GLY A 22 4.64 -29.75 -9.03
N ALA A 23 4.59 -31.04 -9.39
CA ALA A 23 4.62 -31.47 -10.80
C ALA A 23 3.24 -31.82 -11.41
N ALA A 24 2.19 -32.01 -10.61
CA ALA A 24 0.90 -32.52 -11.10
C ALA A 24 -0.23 -31.49 -11.19
N MET A 25 -0.07 -30.28 -10.64
CA MET A 25 -1.19 -29.35 -10.43
C MET A 25 -1.40 -28.30 -11.54
N SER A 26 -0.75 -28.43 -12.70
CA SER A 26 -0.89 -27.49 -13.82
C SER A 26 -1.92 -27.92 -14.87
N ARG A 27 -2.37 -29.19 -14.88
CA ARG A 27 -3.31 -29.71 -15.89
C ARG A 27 -4.77 -29.80 -15.45
N GLU A 28 -5.06 -29.77 -14.15
CA GLU A 28 -6.42 -30.04 -13.66
C GLU A 28 -7.25 -28.77 -13.39
N ARG A 29 -6.60 -27.60 -13.22
CA ARG A 29 -7.29 -26.33 -12.91
C ARG A 29 -8.10 -25.70 -14.05
N ILE A 30 -8.08 -26.27 -15.26
CA ILE A 30 -8.83 -25.73 -16.39
C ILE A 30 -10.30 -26.23 -16.40
N GLN A 31 -10.63 -27.32 -15.68
CA GLN A 31 -11.98 -27.90 -15.69
C GLN A 31 -12.83 -27.57 -14.46
N GLU A 32 -12.25 -27.00 -13.39
CA GLU A 32 -12.91 -26.81 -12.10
C GLU A 32 -13.27 -25.34 -11.80
N ILE A 33 -13.54 -24.54 -12.82
CA ILE A 33 -14.07 -23.16 -12.66
C ILE A 33 -15.60 -23.11 -12.91
N ASP A 34 -16.21 -24.20 -13.38
CA ASP A 34 -17.64 -24.23 -13.75
C ASP A 34 -18.58 -24.70 -12.61
N ARG A 35 -18.04 -25.10 -11.46
CA ARG A 35 -18.83 -25.62 -10.34
C ARG A 35 -18.18 -25.20 -9.03
N ASP A 36 -18.57 -24.05 -8.49
CA ASP A 36 -19.06 -23.93 -7.11
C ASP A 36 -18.97 -22.48 -6.59
N HIS A 37 -20.04 -22.11 -5.88
CA HIS A 37 -20.29 -20.81 -5.27
C HIS A 37 -19.24 -20.51 -4.18
N ILE A 38 -18.36 -19.54 -4.42
CA ILE A 38 -17.30 -19.15 -3.49
C ILE A 38 -17.92 -18.46 -2.26
N ASP A 39 -17.86 -19.15 -1.12
CA ASP A 39 -18.07 -18.59 0.21
C ASP A 39 -16.89 -17.67 0.56
N LEU A 40 -17.18 -16.43 0.95
CA LEU A 40 -16.20 -15.36 1.19
C LEU A 40 -15.70 -15.32 2.65
N ASN A 41 -15.97 -16.35 3.46
CA ASN A 41 -15.65 -16.35 4.88
C ASN A 41 -14.35 -17.10 5.27
N ASP A 42 -13.63 -17.71 4.34
CA ASP A 42 -12.38 -18.40 4.66
C ASP A 42 -11.14 -17.48 4.55
N SER A 43 -10.71 -17.02 5.74
CA SER A 43 -9.34 -16.81 6.19
C SER A 43 -8.31 -16.30 5.17
N PHE A 44 -8.03 -15.00 5.23
CA PHE A 44 -6.86 -14.37 4.61
C PHE A 44 -5.60 -14.66 5.44
N GLU A 45 -5.08 -15.88 5.35
CA GLU A 45 -3.71 -16.17 5.76
C GLU A 45 -2.95 -16.72 4.56
N ASN A 46 -1.83 -16.05 4.23
CA ASN A 46 -0.84 -16.35 3.19
C ASN A 46 -1.05 -15.66 1.83
N ILE A 47 -0.84 -14.34 1.78
CA ILE A 47 -0.25 -13.69 0.59
C ILE A 47 1.19 -13.35 0.96
N GLU A 48 2.10 -14.24 0.58
CA GLU A 48 3.54 -14.00 0.59
C GLU A 48 3.85 -13.01 -0.55
N PHE A 49 4.27 -11.80 -0.18
CA PHE A 49 4.79 -10.82 -1.12
C PHE A 49 6.14 -11.32 -1.64
N SER A 50 6.20 -11.77 -2.89
CA SER A 50 7.48 -11.94 -3.59
C SER A 50 7.88 -10.64 -4.26
N ASP A 51 9.11 -10.23 -3.97
CA ASP A 51 9.76 -8.98 -4.38
C ASP A 51 9.65 -8.70 -5.89
N ILE A 52 9.15 -7.52 -6.23
CA ILE A 52 9.26 -6.96 -7.57
C ILE A 52 10.57 -6.19 -7.62
N ASP A 53 11.57 -6.78 -8.29
CA ASP A 53 12.83 -6.11 -8.63
C ASP A 53 12.53 -4.85 -9.47
N VAL A 54 12.76 -3.68 -8.88
CA VAL A 54 12.74 -2.38 -9.55
C VAL A 54 14.10 -2.20 -10.22
N ILE A 55 14.16 -2.39 -11.53
CA ILE A 55 15.28 -1.89 -12.34
C ILE A 55 14.84 -0.59 -13.01
N MET A 56 15.15 0.53 -12.34
CA MET A 56 15.32 1.83 -13.01
C MET A 56 16.65 1.81 -13.76
N GLY A 57 16.64 2.15 -15.04
CA GLY A 57 17.87 2.30 -15.82
C GLY A 57 17.58 2.54 -17.30
N HIS A 58 17.59 3.81 -17.69
CA HIS A 58 17.46 4.30 -19.04
C HIS A 58 18.58 3.76 -19.94
N ASP A 59 18.23 3.29 -21.13
CA ASP A 59 19.08 3.39 -22.32
C ASP A 59 18.19 3.54 -23.56
N THR A 60 17.91 4.79 -23.89
CA THR A 60 17.38 5.24 -25.18
C THR A 60 18.43 5.03 -26.27
N PRO A 61 18.13 4.30 -27.36
CA PRO A 61 18.86 4.47 -28.62
C PRO A 61 18.22 5.63 -29.37
N THR A 62 18.84 6.81 -29.23
CA THR A 62 18.65 7.94 -30.13
C THR A 62 19.07 7.52 -31.54
N PHE A 63 18.10 7.31 -32.44
CA PHE A 63 18.43 7.21 -33.86
C PHE A 63 18.63 8.62 -34.41
N SER A 64 19.90 9.00 -34.60
CA SER A 64 20.25 10.25 -35.28
C SER A 64 19.82 10.16 -36.73
N ALA A 65 18.98 11.10 -37.17
CA ALA A 65 18.73 11.34 -38.58
C ALA A 65 20.00 11.95 -39.21
N ASN A 66 20.84 11.11 -39.82
CA ASN A 66 21.81 11.57 -40.80
C ASN A 66 21.15 11.51 -42.18
N LEU A 67 20.55 12.65 -42.58
CA LEU A 67 20.17 12.93 -43.96
C LEU A 67 21.45 13.27 -44.72
N ASP A 68 22.12 12.26 -45.28
CA ASP A 68 23.14 12.53 -46.29
C ASP A 68 22.44 12.74 -47.63
N SER A 69 22.51 13.97 -48.12
CA SER A 69 21.92 14.42 -49.37
C SER A 69 22.84 14.03 -50.53
N PRO A 70 22.37 13.43 -51.64
CA PRO A 70 23.17 13.37 -52.84
C PRO A 70 23.15 14.75 -53.50
N SER A 71 24.25 15.49 -53.33
CA SER A 71 24.59 16.66 -54.13
C SER A 71 24.68 16.28 -55.60
N ALA A 72 23.87 16.92 -56.45
CA ALA A 72 24.09 16.97 -57.88
C ALA A 72 25.21 17.99 -58.20
N PRO A 73 26.12 17.66 -59.12
CA PRO A 73 26.54 18.64 -60.11
C PRO A 73 26.48 18.02 -61.51
N HIS A 74 25.67 18.57 -62.41
CA HIS A 74 26.00 19.72 -63.26
C HIS A 74 26.24 19.23 -64.70
N SER A 75 25.29 19.58 -65.57
CA SER A 75 25.34 19.33 -67.00
C SER A 75 26.44 20.15 -67.66
N GLN A 76 27.25 19.52 -68.51
CA GLN A 76 27.92 20.17 -69.64
C GLN A 76 28.04 19.20 -70.82
N PRO A 77 27.57 19.56 -72.02
CA PRO A 77 28.03 18.95 -73.26
C PRO A 77 28.94 19.92 -74.02
N ASN A 78 30.19 19.54 -74.26
CA ASN A 78 31.10 20.25 -75.18
C ASN A 78 31.17 19.54 -76.53
N GLN A 79 30.66 20.26 -77.54
CA GLN A 79 31.16 20.47 -78.91
C GLN A 79 31.58 19.29 -79.82
N LEU A 80 30.77 19.12 -80.88
CA LEU A 80 31.08 19.33 -82.30
C LEU A 80 32.46 18.90 -82.86
N GLY A 81 32.44 17.95 -83.80
CA GLY A 81 33.45 17.86 -84.87
C GLY A 81 33.65 16.45 -85.44
N GLY A 82 33.17 16.21 -86.67
CA GLY A 82 33.63 15.05 -87.47
C GLY A 82 32.58 14.44 -88.40
N THR A 83 32.45 15.00 -89.60
CA THR A 83 31.83 14.36 -90.77
C THR A 83 32.51 13.02 -91.10
N SER A 84 31.75 11.98 -91.47
CA SER A 84 31.89 11.30 -92.77
C SER A 84 31.01 10.05 -92.95
N THR A 85 30.56 9.89 -94.20
CA THR A 85 30.14 8.67 -94.91
C THR A 85 29.00 7.80 -94.33
N SER A 86 27.82 7.99 -94.92
CA SER A 86 26.68 7.10 -94.90
C SER A 86 26.98 5.75 -95.57
N ARG A 87 26.83 4.65 -94.83
CA ARG A 87 26.53 3.34 -95.41
C ARG A 87 25.21 2.85 -94.84
N GLU A 88 24.18 3.01 -95.67
CA GLU A 88 22.81 2.63 -95.42
C GLU A 88 22.73 1.14 -95.03
N THR A 89 22.49 0.88 -93.75
CA THR A 89 22.12 -0.43 -93.23
C THR A 89 20.89 -0.21 -92.36
N LYS A 90 19.73 -0.73 -92.78
CA LYS A 90 18.47 -0.65 -92.03
C LYS A 90 18.67 -1.27 -90.63
N ARG A 91 18.88 -0.43 -89.61
CA ARG A 91 18.80 -0.78 -88.19
C ARG A 91 17.79 0.15 -87.52
N LYS A 92 16.52 -0.27 -87.48
CA LYS A 92 15.55 0.20 -86.48
C LYS A 92 15.89 -0.51 -85.15
N SER A 93 15.94 0.11 -83.98
CA SER A 93 16.54 1.38 -83.55
C SER A 93 16.73 1.28 -82.01
N PRO A 94 17.93 1.45 -81.44
CA PRO A 94 18.24 1.30 -80.01
C PRO A 94 17.42 2.17 -79.02
N ILE A 95 16.71 3.18 -79.53
CA ILE A 95 15.92 4.13 -78.72
C ILE A 95 14.61 3.49 -78.21
N ASN A 96 14.03 2.55 -78.97
CA ASN A 96 12.76 1.93 -78.62
C ASN A 96 12.96 0.90 -77.50
N ASP A 97 14.03 0.12 -77.59
CA ASP A 97 14.45 -0.85 -76.57
C ASP A 97 14.78 -0.14 -75.24
N PHE A 98 15.35 1.07 -75.30
CA PHE A 98 15.59 1.90 -74.11
C PHE A 98 14.28 2.35 -73.44
N LEU A 99 13.30 2.83 -74.20
CA LEU A 99 12.00 3.24 -73.65
C LEU A 99 11.23 2.06 -73.04
N GLU A 100 11.28 0.90 -73.68
CA GLU A 100 10.69 -0.33 -73.16
C GLU A 100 11.36 -0.76 -71.85
N ALA A 101 12.69 -0.71 -71.78
CA ALA A 101 13.43 -0.96 -70.54
C ALA A 101 13.07 0.02 -69.40
N GLN A 102 12.81 1.29 -69.72
CA GLN A 102 12.34 2.27 -68.72
C GLN A 102 10.92 1.98 -68.26
N TYR A 103 10.02 1.59 -69.16
CA TYR A 103 8.65 1.20 -68.80
C TYR A 103 8.62 -0.03 -67.88
N GLU A 104 9.41 -1.06 -68.21
CA GLU A 104 9.55 -2.25 -67.38
C GLU A 104 10.15 -1.92 -66.00
N LYS A 105 11.16 -1.05 -65.94
CA LYS A 105 11.74 -0.57 -64.68
C LYS A 105 10.72 0.16 -63.82
N VAL A 106 9.95 1.08 -64.41
CA VAL A 106 8.90 1.82 -63.68
C VAL A 106 7.78 0.89 -63.23
N ALA A 107 7.37 -0.07 -64.07
CA ALA A 107 6.37 -1.07 -63.69
C ALA A 107 6.83 -1.90 -62.48
N LEU A 108 8.09 -2.36 -62.48
CA LEU A 108 8.70 -3.08 -61.37
C LEU A 108 8.80 -2.24 -60.09
N GLU A 109 9.16 -0.96 -60.21
CA GLU A 109 9.19 -0.03 -59.08
C GLU A 109 7.78 0.19 -58.51
N ILE A 110 6.76 0.35 -59.36
CA ILE A 110 5.36 0.50 -58.93
C ILE A 110 4.87 -0.76 -58.21
N THR A 111 5.17 -1.96 -58.71
CA THR A 111 4.78 -3.21 -58.03
C THR A 111 5.48 -3.34 -56.69
N THR A 112 6.77 -2.98 -56.62
CA THR A 112 7.54 -2.99 -55.37
C THR A 112 6.94 -2.02 -54.35
N MET A 113 6.58 -0.80 -54.78
CA MET A 113 5.89 0.16 -53.92
C MET A 113 4.51 -0.33 -53.48
N ALA A 114 3.74 -0.96 -54.36
CA ALA A 114 2.42 -1.50 -54.03
C ALA A 114 2.51 -2.58 -52.94
N ASP A 115 3.52 -3.46 -53.02
CA ASP A 115 3.75 -4.48 -51.99
C ASP A 115 4.22 -3.86 -50.66
N ALA A 116 5.12 -2.86 -50.70
CA ALA A 116 5.52 -2.11 -49.52
C ALA A 116 4.34 -1.40 -48.82
N VAL A 117 3.40 -0.83 -49.60
CA VAL A 117 2.18 -0.21 -49.06
C VAL A 117 1.27 -1.26 -48.40
N LYS A 118 1.07 -2.43 -49.03
CA LYS A 118 0.29 -3.52 -48.41
C LYS A 118 0.88 -3.93 -47.07
N GLU A 119 2.19 -4.15 -47.01
CA GLU A 119 2.88 -4.47 -45.75
C GLU A 119 2.72 -3.34 -44.71
N GLY A 120 2.87 -2.08 -45.13
CA GLY A 120 2.64 -0.92 -44.26
C GLY A 120 1.22 -0.88 -43.68
N THR A 121 0.19 -1.18 -44.49
CA THR A 121 -1.20 -1.24 -44.00
C THR A 121 -1.44 -2.40 -43.04
N TYR A 122 -0.82 -3.55 -43.28
CA TYR A 122 -0.89 -4.71 -42.39
C TYR A 122 -0.23 -4.40 -41.04
N LEU A 123 0.97 -3.81 -41.05
CA LEU A 123 1.67 -3.38 -39.84
C LEU A 123 0.89 -2.32 -39.06
N SER A 124 0.30 -1.34 -39.77
CA SER A 124 -0.55 -0.32 -39.14
C SER A 124 -1.76 -0.92 -38.44
N SER A 125 -2.40 -1.93 -39.05
CA SER A 125 -3.52 -2.66 -38.45
C SER A 125 -3.08 -3.41 -37.18
N LYS A 126 -1.93 -4.09 -37.22
CA LYS A 126 -1.37 -4.75 -36.03
C LYS A 126 -0.99 -3.78 -34.91
N LEU A 127 -0.44 -2.61 -35.25
CA LEU A 127 -0.16 -1.57 -34.26
C LEU A 127 -1.44 -1.02 -33.63
N HIS A 128 -2.50 -0.84 -34.41
CA HIS A 128 -3.81 -0.45 -33.90
C HIS A 128 -4.37 -1.51 -32.93
N ASP A 129 -4.31 -2.79 -33.27
CA ASP A 129 -4.73 -3.88 -32.37
C ASP A 129 -3.94 -3.93 -31.06
N VAL A 130 -2.64 -3.62 -31.11
CA VAL A 130 -1.79 -3.52 -29.92
C VAL A 130 -2.18 -2.31 -29.08
N ALA A 131 -2.35 -1.14 -29.70
CA ALA A 131 -2.75 0.09 -29.01
C ALA A 131 -4.10 -0.09 -28.31
N GLN A 132 -5.07 -0.70 -29.00
CA GLN A 132 -6.39 -1.00 -28.43
C GLN A 132 -6.28 -1.88 -27.19
N ARG A 133 -5.51 -2.98 -27.26
CA ARG A 133 -5.29 -3.86 -26.10
C ARG A 133 -4.58 -3.17 -24.95
N GLN A 134 -3.65 -2.26 -25.23
CA GLN A 134 -2.99 -1.47 -24.19
C GLN A 134 -3.98 -0.52 -23.49
N VAL A 135 -4.87 0.13 -24.24
CA VAL A 135 -5.92 0.98 -23.68
C VAL A 135 -6.84 0.17 -22.77
N GLU A 136 -7.36 -0.98 -23.24
CA GLU A 136 -8.22 -1.83 -22.42
C GLU A 136 -7.50 -2.39 -21.17
N SER A 137 -6.19 -2.62 -21.25
CA SER A 137 -5.38 -3.01 -20.10
C SER A 137 -5.26 -1.86 -19.10
N ALA A 138 -5.02 -0.64 -19.57
CA ALA A 138 -4.92 0.55 -18.73
C ALA A 138 -6.25 0.86 -18.03
N GLU A 139 -7.38 0.71 -18.73
CA GLU A 139 -8.72 0.87 -18.14
C GLU A 139 -8.99 -0.15 -17.02
N ARG A 140 -8.59 -1.42 -17.21
CA ARG A 140 -8.69 -2.44 -16.16
C ARG A 140 -7.84 -2.09 -14.95
N GLN A 141 -6.62 -1.60 -15.17
CA GLN A 141 -5.74 -1.15 -14.08
C GLN A 141 -6.32 0.05 -13.32
N ALA A 142 -6.91 1.01 -14.02
CA ALA A 142 -7.58 2.16 -13.40
C ALA A 142 -8.76 1.71 -12.52
N SER A 143 -9.60 0.78 -13.01
CA SER A 143 -10.71 0.21 -12.22
C SER A 143 -10.23 -0.53 -10.97
N MET A 144 -9.10 -1.26 -11.07
CA MET A 144 -8.48 -1.89 -9.91
C MET A 144 -7.97 -0.86 -8.89
N ALA A 145 -7.35 0.22 -9.36
CA ALA A 145 -6.87 1.30 -8.50
C ALA A 145 -8.04 1.99 -7.76
N GLU A 146 -9.14 2.27 -8.45
CA GLU A 146 -10.36 2.83 -7.83
C GLU A 146 -10.90 1.91 -6.73
N ARG A 147 -10.92 0.59 -6.97
CA ARG A 147 -11.34 -0.39 -5.96
C ARG A 147 -10.40 -0.39 -4.74
N GLN A 148 -9.09 -0.28 -4.96
CA GLN A 148 -8.12 -0.17 -3.86
C GLN A 148 -8.33 1.10 -3.03
N VAL A 149 -8.58 2.24 -3.67
CA VAL A 149 -8.91 3.49 -2.98
C VAL A 149 -10.17 3.32 -2.12
N SER A 150 -11.24 2.72 -2.65
CA SER A 150 -12.46 2.47 -1.87
C SER A 150 -12.22 1.55 -0.66
N VAL A 151 -11.33 0.57 -0.76
CA VAL A 151 -10.94 -0.27 0.38
C VAL A 151 -10.16 0.55 1.42
N ALA A 152 -9.22 1.39 0.99
CA ALA A 152 -8.46 2.26 1.89
C ALA A 152 -9.37 3.26 2.62
N GLU A 153 -10.34 3.86 1.93
CA GLU A 153 -11.34 4.75 2.55
C GLU A 153 -12.14 4.04 3.65
N LYS A 154 -12.57 2.79 3.41
CA LYS A 154 -13.26 1.98 4.43
C LYS A 154 -12.35 1.70 5.62
N GLN A 155 -11.09 1.38 5.40
CA GLN A 155 -10.12 1.16 6.47
C GLN A 155 -9.92 2.42 7.32
N VAL A 156 -9.80 3.60 6.70
CA VAL A 156 -9.70 4.88 7.41
C VAL A 156 -10.95 5.11 8.27
N SER A 157 -12.16 4.89 7.75
CA SER A 157 -13.40 5.05 8.52
C SER A 157 -13.47 4.13 9.75
N LEU A 158 -12.90 2.93 9.65
CA LEU A 158 -12.81 1.98 10.78
C LEU A 158 -11.82 2.48 11.83
N ILE A 159 -10.67 2.99 11.40
CA ILE A 159 -9.66 3.57 12.29
C ILE A 159 -10.24 4.76 13.04
N GLU A 160 -10.94 5.68 12.36
CA GLU A 160 -11.60 6.83 12.99
C GLU A 160 -12.59 6.38 14.07
N ARG A 161 -13.41 5.37 13.79
CA ARG A 161 -14.32 4.80 14.79
C ARG A 161 -13.56 4.19 15.97
N GLN A 162 -12.46 3.49 15.72
CA GLN A 162 -11.64 2.89 16.78
C GLN A 162 -10.99 3.94 17.68
N VAL A 163 -10.52 5.04 17.09
CA VAL A 163 -9.99 6.21 17.81
C VAL A 163 -11.09 6.83 18.69
N ALA A 164 -12.28 7.07 18.14
CA ALA A 164 -13.40 7.63 18.92
C ALA A 164 -13.81 6.72 20.11
N ILE A 165 -13.73 5.39 19.94
CA ILE A 165 -13.96 4.45 21.04
C ILE A 165 -12.85 4.54 22.08
N ALA A 166 -11.59 4.61 21.66
CA ALA A 166 -10.44 4.73 22.56
C ALA A 166 -10.49 6.05 23.36
N GLU A 167 -10.84 7.17 22.73
CA GLU A 167 -11.02 8.46 23.39
C GLU A 167 -12.13 8.41 24.44
N LYS A 168 -13.28 7.80 24.11
CA LYS A 168 -14.35 7.58 25.09
C LYS A 168 -13.89 6.69 26.24
N GLY A 169 -13.15 5.63 25.95
CA GLY A 169 -12.55 4.76 26.97
C GLY A 169 -11.59 5.52 27.90
N LEU A 170 -10.77 6.40 27.34
CA LEU A 170 -9.88 7.27 28.10
C LEU A 170 -10.66 8.25 28.98
N ALA A 171 -11.73 8.86 28.47
CA ALA A 171 -12.58 9.75 29.24
C ALA A 171 -13.25 9.02 30.41
N ILE A 172 -13.78 7.80 30.18
CA ILE A 172 -14.35 6.95 31.23
C ILE A 172 -13.28 6.62 32.27
N MET A 173 -12.08 6.21 31.83
CA MET A 173 -10.98 5.89 32.73
C MET A 173 -10.55 7.10 33.56
N GLN A 174 -10.52 8.30 32.95
CA GLN A 174 -10.17 9.54 33.64
C GLN A 174 -11.24 9.92 34.68
N GLN A 175 -12.53 9.77 34.35
CA GLN A 175 -13.63 10.05 35.26
C GLN A 175 -13.76 9.00 36.38
N SER A 176 -13.42 7.75 36.10
CA SER A 176 -13.48 6.66 37.08
C SER A 176 -12.22 6.53 37.93
N ARG A 177 -11.19 7.36 37.71
CA ARG A 177 -10.00 7.37 38.58
C ARG A 177 -10.43 7.61 40.02
N PRO A 178 -10.09 6.71 40.96
CA PRO A 178 -10.27 6.99 42.38
C PRO A 178 -9.58 8.30 42.72
N ARG A 179 -10.29 9.22 43.38
CA ARG A 179 -9.66 10.42 43.94
C ARG A 179 -8.68 9.95 45.01
N LEU A 180 -7.39 10.04 44.72
CA LEU A 180 -6.33 9.75 45.68
C LEU A 180 -6.12 11.01 46.52
N TYR A 181 -6.42 10.90 47.82
CA TYR A 181 -6.14 11.96 48.78
C TYR A 181 -4.76 11.69 49.39
N SER A 182 -3.88 12.68 49.30
CA SER A 182 -2.56 12.64 49.92
C SER A 182 -2.68 12.73 51.44
N GLU A 183 -1.63 12.31 52.14
CA GLU A 183 -1.54 12.47 53.60
C GLU A 183 -1.62 13.95 54.03
N SER A 184 -1.11 14.87 53.21
CA SER A 184 -1.26 16.31 53.44
C SER A 184 -2.72 16.74 53.37
N ASP A 185 -3.48 16.26 52.38
CA ASP A 185 -4.91 16.58 52.26
C ASP A 185 -5.70 16.13 53.49
N VAL A 186 -5.35 14.94 54.04
CA VAL A 186 -5.93 14.43 55.29
C VAL A 186 -5.59 15.36 56.44
N TRP A 187 -4.31 15.75 56.54
CA TRP A 187 -3.87 16.64 57.61
C TRP A 187 -4.59 17.99 57.54
N ASP A 188 -4.68 18.61 56.38
CA ASP A 188 -5.34 19.91 56.17
C ASP A 188 -6.84 19.84 56.49
N MET A 189 -7.53 18.79 56.02
CA MET A 189 -8.93 18.54 56.39
C MET A 189 -9.11 18.46 57.91
N LEU A 190 -8.22 17.77 58.63
CA LEU A 190 -8.32 17.68 60.09
C LEU A 190 -8.06 19.04 60.78
N THR A 191 -7.25 19.93 60.18
CA THR A 191 -7.12 21.33 60.63
C THR A 191 -8.42 22.08 60.44
N GLU A 192 -9.06 21.97 59.27
CA GLU A 192 -10.32 22.66 58.97
C GLU A 192 -11.45 22.26 59.92
N LEU A 193 -11.44 21.00 60.37
CA LEU A 193 -12.37 20.46 61.35
C LEU A 193 -12.09 20.91 62.80
N GLY A 194 -11.03 21.69 63.03
CA GLY A 194 -10.68 22.22 64.35
C GLY A 194 -10.08 21.17 65.30
N LEU A 195 -9.57 20.04 64.78
CA LEU A 195 -8.95 19.01 65.62
C LEU A 195 -7.52 19.42 65.97
N ILE A 196 -7.17 19.34 67.27
CA ILE A 196 -5.86 19.78 67.79
C ILE A 196 -5.23 18.65 68.61
N GLY A 197 -3.88 18.62 68.64
CA GLY A 197 -3.11 17.79 69.55
C GLY A 197 -3.26 16.28 69.32
N SER A 198 -3.39 15.54 70.42
CA SER A 198 -3.43 14.06 70.42
C SER A 198 -4.58 13.51 69.58
N ALA A 199 -5.75 14.13 69.67
CA ALA A 199 -6.92 13.67 68.94
C ALA A 199 -6.77 13.83 67.43
N ARG A 200 -6.17 14.93 66.96
CA ARG A 200 -5.83 15.10 65.54
C ARG A 200 -4.91 13.98 65.05
N MET A 201 -3.90 13.64 65.84
CA MET A 201 -2.96 12.57 65.50
C MET A 201 -3.65 11.20 65.44
N GLN A 202 -4.57 10.92 66.38
CA GLN A 202 -5.35 9.68 66.38
C GLN A 202 -6.27 9.58 65.14
N CYS A 203 -6.94 10.68 64.78
CA CYS A 203 -7.76 10.73 63.56
C CYS A 203 -6.91 10.59 62.29
N TYR A 204 -5.75 11.24 62.23
CA TYR A 204 -4.80 11.13 61.13
C TYR A 204 -4.33 9.69 60.94
N GLN A 205 -3.82 9.06 62.01
CA GLN A 205 -3.35 7.68 61.98
C GLN A 205 -4.46 6.72 61.53
N PHE A 206 -5.67 6.87 62.09
CA PHE A 206 -6.82 6.06 61.70
C PHE A 206 -7.16 6.17 60.22
N LEU A 207 -7.17 7.39 59.65
CA LEU A 207 -7.49 7.61 58.25
C LEU A 207 -6.37 7.14 57.30
N CYS A 208 -5.11 7.29 57.69
CA CYS A 208 -3.96 6.75 56.96
C CYS A 208 -3.95 5.21 56.94
N GLU A 209 -4.36 4.56 58.03
CA GLU A 209 -4.49 3.10 58.10
C GLU A 209 -5.73 2.57 57.36
N ASN A 210 -6.75 3.42 57.12
CA ASN A 210 -8.02 3.02 56.54
C ASN A 210 -8.37 3.82 55.27
N GLU A 211 -7.78 3.44 54.14
CA GLU A 211 -8.00 4.04 52.82
C GLU A 211 -9.49 4.17 52.43
N GLN A 212 -10.31 3.16 52.74
CA GLN A 212 -11.74 3.20 52.44
C GLN A 212 -12.48 4.28 53.25
N LYS A 213 -12.11 4.47 54.53
CA LYS A 213 -12.70 5.50 55.40
C LYS A 213 -12.19 6.89 55.04
N LYS A 214 -10.92 6.99 54.63
CA LYS A 214 -10.35 8.19 54.02
C LYS A 214 -11.16 8.62 52.79
N CYS A 215 -11.38 7.74 51.83
CA CYS A 215 -12.19 8.09 50.64
C CYS A 215 -13.64 8.46 50.99
N GLN A 216 -14.26 7.79 51.98
CA GLN A 216 -15.61 8.10 52.43
C GLN A 216 -15.69 9.49 53.08
N ILE A 217 -14.74 9.86 53.95
CA ILE A 217 -14.81 11.13 54.69
C ILE A 217 -14.69 12.35 53.77
N PHE A 218 -13.84 12.27 52.73
CA PHE A 218 -13.73 13.35 51.74
C PHE A 218 -14.95 13.49 50.81
N GLY A 219 -15.74 12.42 50.67
CA GLY A 219 -17.02 12.46 49.93
C GLY A 219 -18.16 13.13 50.71
N ILE A 220 -17.99 13.35 52.01
CA ILE A 220 -19.00 13.95 52.89
C ILE A 220 -18.83 15.48 52.89
N PRO A 221 -19.93 16.26 52.85
CA PRO A 221 -19.88 17.71 53.00
C PRO A 221 -19.15 18.16 54.27
N PRO A 222 -18.32 19.24 54.24
CA PRO A 222 -17.45 19.65 55.34
C PRO A 222 -18.14 19.70 56.71
N GLU A 223 -19.36 20.22 56.76
CA GLU A 223 -20.18 20.37 57.97
C GLU A 223 -20.53 19.05 58.66
N MET A 224 -20.55 17.92 57.93
CA MET A 224 -20.88 16.60 58.47
C MET A 224 -19.66 15.69 58.67
N ARG A 225 -18.46 16.14 58.25
CA ARG A 225 -17.25 15.30 58.29
C ARG A 225 -16.83 14.96 59.72
N LEU A 226 -16.94 15.90 60.65
CA LEU A 226 -16.55 15.67 62.05
C LEU A 226 -17.39 14.54 62.66
N ASP A 227 -18.72 14.61 62.55
CA ASP A 227 -19.64 13.58 63.06
C ASP A 227 -19.42 12.22 62.40
N ALA A 228 -19.21 12.20 61.08
CA ALA A 228 -18.91 10.97 60.35
C ALA A 228 -17.59 10.34 60.78
N LEU A 229 -16.57 11.15 61.06
CA LEU A 229 -15.26 10.69 61.55
C LEU A 229 -15.39 10.04 62.94
N PHE A 230 -16.13 10.67 63.86
CA PHE A 230 -16.44 10.10 65.17
C PHE A 230 -17.20 8.77 65.04
N HIS A 231 -18.20 8.70 64.16
CA HIS A 231 -18.92 7.47 63.90
C HIS A 231 -18.00 6.38 63.36
N PHE A 232 -17.10 6.69 62.43
CA PHE A 232 -16.16 5.72 61.86
C PHE A 232 -15.19 5.17 62.91
N MET A 233 -14.61 6.04 63.75
CA MET A 233 -13.66 5.64 64.79
C MET A 233 -14.35 4.83 65.90
N THR A 234 -15.56 5.22 66.30
CA THR A 234 -16.36 4.49 67.30
C THR A 234 -16.76 3.11 66.79
N ALA A 235 -17.20 3.00 65.53
CA ALA A 235 -17.53 1.73 64.90
C ALA A 235 -16.31 0.79 64.75
N ALA A 236 -15.11 1.37 64.60
CA ALA A 236 -13.85 0.63 64.57
C ALA A 236 -13.29 0.30 65.97
N GLY A 237 -13.98 0.69 67.05
CA GLY A 237 -13.53 0.45 68.42
C GLY A 237 -12.35 1.33 68.87
N VAL A 238 -12.01 2.38 68.11
CA VAL A 238 -10.96 3.33 68.47
C VAL A 238 -11.49 4.26 69.57
N ARG A 239 -10.92 4.16 70.77
CA ARG A 239 -11.26 5.05 71.88
C ARG A 239 -10.54 6.38 71.68
N LEU A 240 -11.27 7.42 71.27
CA LEU A 240 -10.77 8.78 71.40
C LEU A 240 -10.60 9.07 72.89
N GLY A 241 -9.37 9.31 73.32
CA GLY A 241 -9.13 9.86 74.65
C GLY A 241 -9.83 11.22 74.76
N ASP A 242 -10.56 11.42 75.86
CA ASP A 242 -11.38 12.59 76.21
C ASP A 242 -11.19 13.82 75.32
N MET A 243 -12.00 13.90 74.26
CA MET A 243 -12.15 15.12 73.46
C MET A 243 -13.36 15.90 73.95
N VAL A 244 -13.18 16.76 74.95
CA VAL A 244 -14.03 17.94 75.18
C VAL A 244 -13.16 19.03 75.84
N LEU A 245 -12.93 20.11 75.08
CA LEU A 245 -12.59 21.48 75.52
C LEU A 245 -11.18 21.76 76.11
N SER A 246 -10.37 22.46 75.33
CA SER A 246 -9.71 23.70 75.78
C SER A 246 -9.76 24.72 74.68
#